data_AF-A0ABC9VGQ3-F1
#
_entry.id   AF-A0ABC9VGQ3-F1
#
_cell.length_a   1.000
_cell.length_b   1.000
_cell.length_c   1.000
_cell.angle_alpha   90.00
_cell.angle_beta   90.00
_cell.angle_gamma   90.00
#
_symmetry.space_group_name_H-M   'P 1'
#
loop_
_entity.id
_entity.type
_entity.pdbx_description
1 polymer ?
#
loop_
_entity_poly.entity_id
_entity_poly.type
_entity_poly.pdbx_seq_one_letter_code
_entity_poly.pdbx_strand_id
1 'polypeptide(L)'
;MTREEKRKIRIQIQNLLDQCKGCPHQFEPNAYFIACRKCEIGKEMRHLADSIGCRRTKNVGRKVGGPRVIWTPEEEQCLWENRHLPKKELAAKLNRPISSVYKKLYELESKYAVCQ
;
A
#
# COMPACT_ATOMS: atom_id res chain seq x y z
N MET A 1 -0.64 -25.50 0.73
CA MET A 1 -0.65 -25.61 -0.73
C MET A 1 0.73 -25.94 -1.27
N THR A 2 0.84 -27.07 -1.96
CA THR A 2 2.06 -27.54 -2.64
C THR A 2 2.33 -26.71 -3.90
N ARG A 3 3.55 -26.84 -4.45
CA ARG A 3 3.94 -26.15 -5.69
C ARG A 3 3.05 -26.57 -6.87
N GLU A 4 2.62 -27.82 -6.89
CA GLU A 4 1.79 -28.38 -7.95
C GLU A 4 0.36 -27.85 -7.90
N GLU A 5 -0.23 -27.72 -6.71
CA GLU A 5 -1.54 -27.11 -6.51
C GLU A 5 -1.56 -25.64 -6.97
N LYS A 6 -0.49 -24.90 -6.67
CA LYS A 6 -0.30 -23.51 -7.16
C LYS A 6 -0.27 -23.46 -8.69
N ARG A 7 0.40 -24.41 -9.31
CA ARG A 7 0.50 -24.50 -10.77
C ARG A 7 -0.86 -24.80 -11.39
N LYS A 8 -1.61 -25.76 -10.85
CA LYS A 8 -2.96 -26.12 -11.32
C LYS A 8 -3.91 -24.92 -11.30
N ILE A 9 -3.90 -24.16 -10.21
CA ILE A 9 -4.79 -23.00 -10.10
C ILE A 9 -4.38 -21.87 -11.07
N ARG A 10 -3.08 -21.68 -11.33
CA ARG A 10 -2.64 -20.73 -12.37
C ARG A 10 -3.12 -21.14 -13.76
N ILE A 11 -3.10 -22.42 -14.08
CA ILE A 11 -3.63 -22.94 -15.35
C ILE A 11 -5.14 -22.73 -15.44
N GLN A 12 -5.88 -22.95 -14.35
CA GLN A 12 -7.32 -22.69 -14.30
C GLN A 12 -7.64 -21.20 -14.54
N ILE A 13 -6.87 -20.28 -13.95
CA ILE A 13 -7.03 -18.85 -14.18
C ILE A 13 -6.77 -18.51 -15.66
N GLN A 14 -5.76 -19.11 -16.30
CA GLN A 14 -5.48 -18.89 -17.72
C GLN A 14 -6.64 -19.39 -18.61
N ASN A 15 -7.17 -20.59 -18.35
CA ASN A 15 -8.30 -21.11 -19.11
C ASN A 15 -9.55 -20.22 -18.99
N LEU A 16 -9.79 -19.64 -17.81
CA LEU A 16 -10.87 -18.68 -17.61
C LEU A 16 -10.63 -17.38 -18.40
N LEU A 17 -9.37 -16.96 -18.61
CA LEU A 17 -9.02 -15.80 -19.43
C LEU A 17 -9.31 -16.08 -20.90
N ASP A 18 -8.95 -17.27 -21.38
CA ASP A 18 -9.17 -17.69 -22.77
C ASP A 18 -10.68 -17.80 -23.11
N GLN A 19 -11.53 -18.09 -22.12
CA GLN A 19 -12.99 -18.07 -22.26
C GLN A 19 -13.57 -16.65 -22.32
N CYS A 20 -12.82 -15.63 -21.87
CA CYS A 20 -13.27 -14.26 -21.82
C CYS A 20 -13.02 -13.53 -23.16
N LYS A 21 -13.81 -13.84 -24.19
CA LYS A 21 -13.69 -13.31 -25.57
C LYS A 21 -14.00 -11.80 -25.76
N GLY A 22 -13.89 -10.99 -24.72
CA GLY A 22 -14.21 -9.55 -24.77
C GLY A 22 -13.55 -8.71 -23.68
N CYS A 23 -12.59 -9.25 -22.93
CA CYS A 23 -11.91 -8.47 -21.90
C CYS A 23 -10.81 -7.61 -22.53
N PRO A 24 -10.81 -6.27 -22.35
CA PRO A 24 -9.74 -5.39 -22.82
C PRO A 24 -8.36 -5.78 -22.28
N HIS A 25 -8.34 -6.41 -21.11
CA HIS A 25 -7.11 -6.76 -20.39
C HIS A 25 -6.61 -8.18 -20.68
N GLN A 26 -7.20 -8.93 -21.62
CA GLN A 26 -6.85 -10.34 -21.87
C GLN A 26 -5.35 -10.57 -22.17
N PHE A 27 -4.69 -9.59 -22.77
CA PHE A 27 -3.28 -9.65 -23.15
C PHE A 27 -2.33 -9.06 -22.10
N GLU A 28 -2.85 -8.49 -21.02
CA GLU A 28 -2.01 -7.87 -20.00
C GLU A 28 -1.44 -8.91 -19.02
N PRO A 29 -0.14 -8.81 -18.67
CA PRO A 29 0.39 -9.59 -17.56
C PRO A 29 -0.33 -9.16 -16.28
N ASN A 30 -1.06 -10.10 -15.66
CA ASN A 30 -2.04 -9.87 -14.57
C ASN A 30 -3.44 -9.42 -14.99
N ALA A 31 -3.86 -9.76 -16.21
CA ALA A 31 -5.23 -9.66 -16.69
C ALA A 31 -6.28 -10.12 -15.65
N TYR A 32 -6.03 -11.23 -14.96
CA TYR A 32 -6.92 -11.78 -13.92
C TYR A 32 -7.05 -10.90 -12.66
N PHE A 33 -6.13 -9.98 -12.42
CA PHE A 33 -6.18 -9.01 -11.32
C PHE A 33 -6.97 -7.75 -11.71
N ILE A 34 -6.89 -7.37 -12.99
CA ILE A 34 -7.57 -6.20 -13.58
C ILE A 34 -8.98 -6.60 -14.09
N ALA A 35 -9.21 -7.91 -14.27
CA ALA A 35 -10.43 -8.49 -14.79
C ALA A 35 -11.67 -7.91 -14.10
N CYS A 36 -12.63 -7.55 -14.94
CA CYS A 36 -13.81 -6.75 -14.61
C CYS A 36 -14.48 -7.22 -13.31
N ARG A 37 -14.63 -6.31 -12.34
CA ARG A 37 -15.35 -6.56 -11.07
C ARG A 37 -16.82 -6.93 -11.26
N LYS A 38 -17.37 -6.71 -12.46
CA LYS A 38 -18.78 -6.95 -12.82
C LYS A 38 -18.99 -8.30 -13.52
N CYS A 39 -17.94 -9.00 -13.94
CA CYS A 39 -18.05 -10.26 -14.67
C CYS A 39 -17.90 -11.47 -13.74
N GLU A 40 -18.72 -12.50 -13.96
CA GLU A 40 -18.65 -13.76 -13.19
C GLU A 40 -17.29 -14.46 -13.34
N ILE A 41 -16.75 -14.48 -14.57
CA ILE A 41 -15.40 -15.00 -14.86
C ILE A 41 -14.33 -14.28 -14.02
N GLY A 42 -14.44 -12.96 -13.88
CA GLY A 42 -13.51 -12.16 -13.08
C GLY A 42 -13.63 -12.46 -11.57
N LYS A 43 -14.84 -12.73 -11.07
CA LYS A 43 -15.05 -13.14 -9.67
C LYS A 43 -14.41 -14.50 -9.38
N GLU A 44 -14.58 -15.47 -10.27
CA GLU A 44 -14.00 -16.81 -10.13
C GLU A 44 -12.47 -16.79 -10.15
N MET A 45 -11.88 -16.05 -11.10
CA MET A 45 -10.44 -15.85 -11.15
C MET A 45 -9.89 -15.25 -9.86
N ARG A 46 -10.59 -14.26 -9.30
CA ARG A 46 -10.18 -13.59 -8.08
C ARG A 46 -10.24 -14.54 -6.88
N HIS A 47 -11.29 -15.36 -6.80
CA HIS A 47 -11.43 -16.38 -5.77
C HIS A 47 -10.29 -17.42 -5.85
N LEU A 48 -9.96 -17.87 -7.07
CA LEU A 48 -8.81 -18.75 -7.34
C LEU A 48 -7.45 -18.08 -7.02
N ALA A 49 -7.31 -16.78 -7.29
CA ALA A 49 -6.10 -16.03 -6.98
C ALA A 49 -5.92 -15.80 -5.46
N ASP A 50 -7.02 -15.55 -4.74
CA ASP A 50 -7.01 -15.44 -3.28
C ASP A 50 -6.68 -16.81 -2.63
N SER A 51 -7.14 -17.93 -3.20
CA SER A 51 -6.88 -19.27 -2.66
C SER A 51 -5.40 -19.69 -2.73
N ILE A 52 -4.69 -19.29 -3.78
CA ILE A 52 -3.25 -19.58 -3.91
C ILE A 52 -2.35 -18.71 -3.04
N GLY A 53 -2.92 -17.71 -2.35
CA GLY A 53 -2.16 -16.76 -1.57
C GLY A 53 -1.04 -16.15 -2.40
N CYS A 54 -1.27 -15.92 -3.70
CA CYS A 54 -0.50 -14.94 -4.46
C CYS A 54 -0.77 -13.67 -3.72
N ARG A 55 0.14 -13.37 -2.78
CA ARG A 55 0.09 -12.24 -1.88
C ARG A 55 -0.47 -11.11 -2.72
N ARG A 56 -1.71 -10.73 -2.41
CA ARG A 56 -1.98 -9.33 -2.25
C ARG A 56 -0.68 -8.82 -1.63
N THR A 57 0.04 -7.98 -2.35
CA THR A 57 0.41 -6.76 -1.68
C THR A 57 -0.91 -6.15 -1.19
N LYS A 58 -1.49 -6.73 -0.11
CA LYS A 58 -1.66 -5.99 1.11
C LYS A 58 -0.29 -5.28 1.07
N ASN A 59 -0.19 -3.97 0.89
CA ASN A 59 -0.71 -3.07 1.90
C ASN A 59 -0.90 -3.88 3.20
N VAL A 60 0.11 -4.69 3.57
CA VAL A 60 0.44 -5.08 4.91
C VAL A 60 0.46 -3.69 5.45
N GLY A 61 -0.62 -3.37 6.16
CA GLY A 61 -0.74 -2.09 6.81
C GLY A 61 0.65 -1.83 7.33
N ARG A 62 1.15 -0.62 7.01
CA ARG A 62 2.23 0.04 7.74
C ARG A 62 2.41 -0.71 9.05
N LYS A 63 3.57 -1.25 9.39
CA LYS A 63 3.79 -1.73 10.75
C LYS A 63 3.47 -0.56 11.70
N VAL A 64 2.20 -0.41 12.08
CA VAL A 64 1.69 0.48 13.11
C VAL A 64 1.89 -0.37 14.37
N GLY A 65 3.16 -0.57 14.66
CA GLY A 65 3.64 -1.52 15.66
C GLY A 65 5.08 -1.22 16.08
N GLY A 66 5.64 -0.08 15.65
CA GLY A 66 6.55 0.64 16.55
C GLY A 66 5.68 1.37 17.58
N PRO A 67 6.18 1.62 18.80
CA PRO A 67 5.49 2.46 19.77
C PRO A 67 4.97 3.71 19.07
N ARG A 68 3.70 4.09 19.30
CA ARG A 68 3.21 5.40 18.87
C ARG A 68 4.07 6.41 19.63
N VAL A 69 5.19 6.80 19.04
CA VAL A 69 6.10 7.71 19.70
C VAL A 69 5.41 9.07 19.64
N ILE A 70 4.68 9.37 20.71
CA ILE A 70 3.94 10.62 20.89
C ILE A 70 4.92 11.76 20.66
N TRP A 71 4.53 12.74 19.86
CA TRP A 71 5.29 13.97 19.70
C TRP A 71 5.01 14.82 20.94
N THR A 72 6.04 15.20 21.68
CA THR A 72 5.87 16.14 22.78
C THR A 72 5.73 17.56 22.23
N PRO A 73 5.08 18.48 22.96
CA PRO A 73 4.97 19.89 22.54
C PRO A 73 6.33 20.52 22.21
N GLU A 74 7.38 20.17 22.94
CA GLU A 74 8.74 20.66 22.72
C GLU A 74 9.33 20.13 21.40
N GLU A 75 9.09 18.86 21.08
CA GLU A 75 9.49 18.28 19.80
C GLU A 75 8.72 18.90 18.63
N GLU A 76 7.43 19.19 18.80
CA GLU A 76 6.60 19.87 17.79
C GLU A 76 7.08 21.30 17.55
N GLN A 77 7.37 22.05 18.62
CA GLN A 77 7.89 23.41 18.53
C GLN A 77 9.26 23.44 17.86
N CYS A 78 10.18 22.57 18.29
CA CYS A 78 11.50 22.43 17.67
C CYS A 78 11.38 22.08 16.19
N LEU A 79 10.47 21.17 15.83
CA LEU A 79 10.22 20.79 14.44
C LEU A 79 9.67 21.96 13.61
N TRP A 80 8.75 22.76 14.17
CA TRP A 80 8.14 23.89 13.48
C TRP A 80 9.11 25.07 13.27
N GLU A 81 9.90 25.39 14.29
CA GLU A 81 10.93 26.45 14.22
C GLU A 81 12.03 26.10 13.20
N ASN A 82 12.40 24.82 13.15
CA ASN A 82 13.47 24.33 12.28
C ASN A 82 12.95 23.75 10.95
N ARG A 83 11.68 24.00 10.56
CA ARG A 83 11.05 23.45 9.34
C ARG A 83 11.77 23.77 8.03
N HIS A 84 12.63 24.79 8.04
CA HIS A 84 13.46 25.22 6.94
C HIS A 84 14.67 24.29 6.69
N LEU A 85 15.07 23.50 7.69
CA LEU A 85 16.20 22.56 7.57
C LEU A 85 15.85 21.32 6.74
N PRO A 86 16.86 20.60 6.21
CA PRO A 86 16.67 19.30 5.59
C PRO A 86 16.03 18.29 6.55
N LYS A 87 15.05 17.54 6.05
CA LYS A 87 14.25 16.60 6.86
C LYS A 87 15.12 15.49 7.45
N LYS A 88 16.24 15.16 6.80
CA LYS A 88 17.25 14.22 7.27
C LYS A 88 17.98 14.73 8.52
N GLU A 89 18.28 16.03 8.58
CA GLU A 89 18.93 16.66 9.74
C GLU A 89 17.96 16.77 10.91
N LEU A 90 16.70 17.13 10.63
CA LEU A 90 15.64 17.16 11.65
C LEU A 90 15.40 15.76 12.26
N ALA A 91 15.38 14.73 11.42
CA ALA A 91 15.27 13.34 11.87
C ALA A 91 16.43 12.93 12.77
N ALA A 92 17.66 13.30 12.42
CA ALA A 92 18.83 13.03 13.24
C ALA A 92 18.78 13.78 14.58
N LYS A 93 18.43 15.08 14.56
CA LYS A 93 18.34 15.95 15.74
C LYS A 93 17.28 15.47 16.73
N LEU A 94 16.14 14.98 16.25
CA LEU A 94 15.03 14.51 17.06
C LEU A 94 15.09 12.99 17.33
N ASN A 95 16.12 12.30 16.82
CA ASN A 95 16.23 10.84 16.83
C ASN A 95 14.92 10.13 16.39
N ARG A 96 14.27 10.69 15.36
CA ARG A 96 13.00 10.19 14.81
C ARG A 96 13.19 9.66 13.39
N PRO A 97 12.35 8.71 12.95
CA PRO A 97 12.33 8.30 11.54
C PRO A 97 11.99 9.50 10.64
N ILE A 98 12.71 9.64 9.53
CA ILE A 98 12.48 10.70 8.52
C ILE A 98 11.01 10.71 8.08
N SER A 99 10.39 9.54 7.88
CA SER A 99 8.98 9.44 7.51
C SER A 99 8.01 9.99 8.57
N SER A 100 8.36 9.89 9.85
CA SER A 100 7.59 10.47 10.96
C SER A 100 7.68 11.99 10.96
N VAL A 101 8.88 12.53 10.70
CA VAL A 101 9.15 13.98 10.56
C VAL A 101 8.33 14.56 9.40
N TYR A 102 8.33 13.93 8.23
CA TYR A 102 7.53 14.35 7.08
C TYR A 102 6.03 14.42 7.42
N LYS A 103 5.50 13.35 8.02
CA LYS A 103 4.08 13.27 8.39
C LYS A 103 3.72 14.36 9.40
N LYS A 104 4.57 14.60 10.39
CA LYS A 104 4.31 15.59 11.44
C LYS A 104 4.38 17.02 10.92
N LEU A 105 5.35 17.34 10.06
CA LEU A 105 5.43 18.66 9.42
C LEU A 105 4.18 18.96 8.60
N TYR A 106 3.71 18.01 7.80
CA TYR A 106 2.47 18.16 7.03
C TYR A 106 1.24 18.41 7.92
N GLU A 107 1.14 17.69 9.06
CA GLU A 107 0.08 17.91 10.05
C GLU A 107 0.16 19.31 10.69
N LEU A 108 1.37 19.78 11.01
CA LEU A 108 1.59 21.13 11.55
C LEU A 108 1.28 22.21 10.51
N GLU A 109 1.76 22.08 9.27
CA GLU A 109 1.44 22.99 8.17
C GLU A 109 -0.07 23.11 7.96
N SER A 110 -0.79 21.99 7.98
CA SER A 110 -2.26 21.99 7.88
C SER A 110 -2.91 22.68 9.08
N LYS A 111 -2.39 22.48 10.30
CA LYS A 111 -2.90 23.10 11.52
C LYS A 111 -2.69 24.62 11.54
N TYR A 112 -1.54 25.11 11.07
CA TYR A 112 -1.22 26.53 11.04
C TYR A 112 -1.84 27.26 9.83
N ALA A 113 -2.05 26.58 8.70
CA ALA A 113 -2.71 27.15 7.51
C ALA A 113 -4.20 27.43 7.72
N VAL A 114 -4.85 26.71 8.64
CA VAL A 114 -6.27 26.92 8.99
C VAL A 114 -6.46 28.10 9.97
N CYS A 115 -5.38 28.64 10.54
CA CYS A 115 -5.41 29.75 11.50
C CYS A 115 -4.87 31.08 10.92
N GLN A 116 -4.84 31.25 9.59
CA GLN A 116 -4.63 32.54 8.91
C GLN A 116 -5.94 33.03 8.29
#